data_AF-A0A5B0Q339-F1
#
_entry.id   AF-A0A5B0Q339-F1
#
_cell.length_a   1.000
_cell.length_b   1.000
_cell.length_c   1.000
_cell.angle_alpha   90.00
_cell.angle_beta   90.00
_cell.angle_gamma   90.00
#
_symmetry.space_group_name_H-M   'P 1'
#
loop_
_entity.id
_entity.type
_entity.pdbx_description
1 polymer ?
#
loop_
_entity_poly.entity_id
_entity_poly.type
_entity_poly.pdbx_seq_one_letter_code
_entity_poly.pdbx_strand_id
1 'polypeptide(L)'
;MKHSLKSNLDLLAAFPSNDQTATDDLVPTLIYSGTRARTFTVLEVLDMARKTPDACRNAKNMFARRYHSSTGDKDKEDCVRDFADGRFPIISATMALGLGQNWKRVRSVIHMGRGDPANICQMIGRCGRDGAGGLAVLFMESNRKGGKNVPGDFTEGDIQSDNDRMDALVITPVCLRVALYSMDNKYGYIPVSKDDPNYITEVRREKSLGFPQCRCSNCMVEEGDTLIKNLHHLNKSNFDDALMDRTQFPMTEPLPNKRITRSAPNDLVVDNPELAANFQCHLIEVFRNFYEEKMGTSGRFSASELFNEHHATSVIKNLPNIDKNDDLNTIIGGETIDGQVELLMNTISNFRNDPMYHKHMEQCRALKLEREELKRQKRREYGIQYRANKQARLAAERQEEKDVRQTPCPEVSNIEEGLEDVEAARKQEEDAEAARKKEVEMIKKMKKREYAAQYRANKKARLQAAKEGLVSVSTTNPRNPNDTAAEIGGDY
;
A
#
# COMPACT_ATOMS: atom_id res chain seq x y z
N MET A 1 -7.82 -4.74 11.56
CA MET A 1 -6.65 -3.96 11.07
C MET A 1 -6.54 -2.65 11.84
N LYS A 2 -5.31 -2.17 12.11
CA LYS A 2 -5.05 -0.87 12.74
C LYS A 2 -4.57 0.17 11.73
N HIS A 3 -3.93 -0.25 10.64
CA HIS A 3 -3.41 0.63 9.60
C HIS A 3 -4.21 0.50 8.29
N SER A 4 -3.88 1.33 7.28
CA SER A 4 -4.52 1.23 5.96
C SER A 4 -3.95 0.06 5.16
N LEU A 5 -4.78 -0.60 4.36
CA LEU A 5 -4.33 -1.59 3.37
C LEU A 5 -3.28 -1.05 2.38
N LYS A 6 -3.20 0.27 2.19
CA LYS A 6 -2.18 0.86 1.33
C LYS A 6 -0.79 0.80 1.98
N SER A 7 -0.71 0.88 3.31
CA SER A 7 0.57 0.93 4.02
C SER A 7 1.11 -0.43 4.41
N ASN A 8 0.25 -1.46 4.50
CA ASN A 8 0.59 -2.84 4.93
C ASN A 8 1.30 -2.92 6.30
N LEU A 9 1.27 -1.85 7.10
CA LEU A 9 2.02 -1.73 8.36
C LEU A 9 1.53 -2.70 9.44
N ASP A 10 0.32 -3.24 9.32
CA ASP A 10 -0.16 -4.30 10.21
C ASP A 10 0.73 -5.56 10.15
N LEU A 11 1.49 -5.77 9.07
CA LEU A 11 2.46 -6.86 8.96
C LEU A 11 3.67 -6.67 9.90
N LEU A 12 3.96 -5.45 10.39
CA LEU A 12 5.06 -5.23 11.34
C LEU A 12 4.86 -5.99 12.64
N ALA A 13 3.61 -6.15 13.08
CA ALA A 13 3.28 -6.92 14.28
C ALA A 13 3.26 -8.44 14.04
N ALA A 14 3.26 -8.86 12.77
CA ALA A 14 3.15 -10.26 12.38
C ALA A 14 4.50 -10.95 12.19
N PHE A 15 5.59 -10.21 11.98
CA PHE A 15 6.92 -10.77 11.71
C PHE A 15 7.95 -10.31 12.75
N PRO A 16 8.80 -11.23 13.24
CA PRO A 16 9.88 -10.87 14.15
C PRO A 16 11.00 -10.11 13.45
N SER A 17 11.81 -9.43 14.27
CA SER A 17 13.11 -8.92 13.83
C SER A 17 14.11 -10.04 13.57
N ASN A 18 15.14 -9.80 12.75
CA ASN A 18 16.17 -10.80 12.46
C ASN A 18 16.93 -11.25 13.73
N ASP A 19 17.05 -10.37 14.71
CA ASP A 19 17.70 -10.66 16.00
C ASP A 19 16.90 -11.66 16.84
N GLN A 20 15.56 -11.68 16.67
CA GLN A 20 14.65 -12.54 17.44
C GLN A 20 14.46 -13.92 16.79
N THR A 21 14.44 -13.98 15.46
CA THR A 21 14.24 -15.23 14.73
C THR A 21 15.03 -15.19 13.42
N ALA A 22 15.93 -16.16 13.26
CA ALA A 22 16.72 -16.32 12.06
C ALA A 22 15.81 -16.58 10.85
N THR A 23 16.27 -16.18 9.66
CA THR A 23 15.50 -16.38 8.41
C THR A 23 15.11 -17.83 8.19
N ASP A 24 15.99 -18.76 8.53
CA ASP A 24 15.79 -20.20 8.34
C ASP A 24 14.79 -20.79 9.32
N ASP A 25 14.48 -20.10 10.43
CA ASP A 25 13.49 -20.56 11.41
C ASP A 25 12.11 -19.95 11.18
N LEU A 26 11.97 -19.06 10.20
CA LEU A 26 10.68 -18.47 9.85
C LEU A 26 9.73 -19.49 9.23
N VAL A 27 8.47 -19.38 9.60
CA VAL A 27 7.39 -20.19 9.05
C VAL A 27 7.23 -19.89 7.55
N PRO A 28 7.27 -20.90 6.66
CA PRO A 28 7.08 -20.68 5.23
C PRO A 28 5.71 -20.06 4.94
N THR A 29 5.71 -18.84 4.41
CA THR A 29 4.51 -17.99 4.33
C THR A 29 4.28 -17.45 2.92
N LEU A 30 3.03 -17.53 2.45
CA LEU A 30 2.58 -16.81 1.24
C LEU A 30 1.78 -15.58 1.64
N ILE A 31 2.14 -14.40 1.12
CA ILE A 31 1.43 -13.15 1.37
C ILE A 31 0.79 -12.66 0.08
N TYR A 32 -0.54 -12.76 -0.01
CA TYR A 32 -1.30 -12.33 -1.17
C TYR A 32 -1.71 -10.87 -1.08
N SER A 33 -1.56 -10.12 -2.17
CA SER A 33 -1.96 -8.72 -2.30
C SER A 33 -2.68 -8.46 -3.62
N GLY A 34 -3.69 -7.59 -3.60
CA GLY A 34 -4.53 -7.31 -4.78
C GLY A 34 -3.84 -6.59 -5.95
N THR A 35 -2.65 -6.00 -5.77
CA THR A 35 -1.94 -5.30 -6.86
C THR A 35 -0.44 -5.57 -6.87
N ARG A 36 0.17 -5.47 -8.06
CA ARG A 36 1.63 -5.57 -8.26
C ARG A 36 2.41 -4.58 -7.39
N ALA A 37 1.96 -3.32 -7.32
CA ALA A 37 2.59 -2.31 -6.47
C ALA A 37 2.56 -2.70 -4.98
N ARG A 38 1.44 -3.26 -4.51
CA ARG A 38 1.30 -3.68 -3.10
C ARG A 38 2.21 -4.85 -2.73
N THR A 39 2.48 -5.77 -3.65
CA THR A 39 3.46 -6.85 -3.38
C THR A 39 4.86 -6.31 -3.09
N PHE A 40 5.27 -5.21 -3.72
CA PHE A 40 6.52 -4.55 -3.38
C PHE A 40 6.44 -3.84 -2.03
N THR A 41 5.34 -3.13 -1.76
CA THR A 41 5.09 -2.49 -0.47
C THR A 41 5.12 -3.49 0.70
N VAL A 42 4.62 -4.71 0.50
CA VAL A 42 4.75 -5.78 1.50
C VAL A 42 6.22 -6.08 1.79
N LEU A 43 7.06 -6.26 0.76
CA LEU A 43 8.49 -6.51 0.97
C LEU A 43 9.18 -5.37 1.74
N GLU A 44 8.87 -4.11 1.43
CA GLU A 44 9.38 -2.97 2.19
C GLU A 44 8.99 -3.03 3.68
N VAL A 45 7.77 -3.48 3.98
CA VAL A 45 7.31 -3.63 5.38
C VAL A 45 8.01 -4.79 6.06
N LEU A 46 8.24 -5.90 5.35
CA LEU A 46 8.97 -7.04 5.89
C LEU A 46 10.42 -6.67 6.21
N ASP A 47 11.09 -5.91 5.34
CA ASP A 47 12.43 -5.37 5.59
C ASP A 47 12.47 -4.46 6.82
N MET A 48 11.45 -3.60 6.99
CA MET A 48 11.30 -2.78 8.19
C MET A 48 11.13 -3.63 9.46
N ALA A 49 10.28 -4.67 9.43
CA ALA A 49 10.09 -5.58 10.56
C ALA A 49 11.40 -6.27 10.95
N ARG A 50 12.16 -6.67 9.94
CA ARG A 50 13.44 -7.38 10.05
C ARG A 50 14.63 -6.48 10.41
N LYS A 51 14.47 -5.14 10.35
CA LYS A 51 15.55 -4.14 10.42
C LYS A 51 16.62 -4.30 9.33
N THR A 52 16.22 -4.72 8.13
CA THR A 52 17.11 -4.89 6.97
C THR A 52 16.64 -4.01 5.80
N PRO A 53 16.78 -2.67 5.90
CA PRO A 53 16.25 -1.76 4.90
C PRO A 53 16.86 -2.01 3.50
N ASP A 54 16.06 -1.80 2.46
CA ASP A 54 16.39 -1.96 1.03
C ASP A 54 16.79 -3.37 0.55
N ALA A 55 16.82 -4.39 1.43
CA ALA A 55 17.10 -5.77 1.05
C ALA A 55 16.11 -6.32 0.01
N CYS A 56 14.86 -5.84 0.01
CA CYS A 56 13.81 -6.19 -0.95
C CYS A 56 14.12 -5.82 -2.41
N ARG A 57 15.09 -4.94 -2.65
CA ARG A 57 15.54 -4.59 -4.01
C ARG A 57 16.43 -5.67 -4.62
N ASN A 58 17.00 -6.55 -3.80
CA ASN A 58 17.78 -7.69 -4.28
C ASN A 58 16.85 -8.81 -4.76
N ALA A 59 16.91 -9.13 -6.06
CA ALA A 59 16.09 -10.20 -6.66
C ALA A 59 16.38 -11.59 -6.07
N LYS A 60 17.59 -11.82 -5.54
CA LYS A 60 18.01 -13.08 -4.91
C LYS A 60 17.95 -13.03 -3.38
N ASN A 61 17.17 -12.11 -2.81
CA ASN A 61 16.98 -12.02 -1.36
C ASN A 61 16.57 -13.40 -0.78
N MET A 62 17.26 -13.81 0.30
CA MET A 62 17.09 -15.10 0.96
C MET A 62 15.99 -15.09 2.04
N PHE A 63 15.35 -13.95 2.26
CA PHE A 63 14.27 -13.77 3.22
C PHE A 63 12.89 -13.70 2.53
N ALA A 64 12.70 -12.77 1.60
CA ALA A 64 11.42 -12.60 0.93
C ALA A 64 11.58 -12.23 -0.55
N ARG A 65 10.75 -12.83 -1.42
CA ARG A 65 10.75 -12.54 -2.86
C ARG A 65 9.35 -12.21 -3.37
N ARG A 66 9.31 -11.49 -4.49
CA ARG A 66 8.06 -11.05 -5.15
C ARG A 66 7.65 -12.01 -6.25
N TYR A 67 6.34 -12.28 -6.36
CA TYR A 67 5.78 -13.05 -7.46
C TYR A 67 4.52 -12.40 -8.04
N HIS A 68 4.51 -12.06 -9.32
CA HIS A 68 3.32 -11.51 -9.97
C HIS A 68 3.29 -11.83 -11.47
N SER A 69 2.20 -11.47 -12.15
CA SER A 69 2.01 -11.78 -13.58
C SER A 69 3.14 -11.28 -14.48
N SER A 70 3.71 -10.10 -14.18
CA SER A 70 4.82 -9.50 -14.94
C SER A 70 6.21 -9.97 -14.52
N THR A 71 6.33 -10.97 -13.66
CA THR A 71 7.64 -11.58 -13.33
C THR A 71 8.07 -12.40 -14.55
N GLY A 72 9.35 -12.33 -14.93
CA GLY A 72 9.85 -13.13 -16.07
C GLY A 72 9.64 -14.63 -15.82
N ASP A 73 9.41 -15.42 -16.86
CA ASP A 73 9.03 -16.83 -16.66
C ASP A 73 10.16 -17.64 -16.02
N LYS A 74 11.41 -17.38 -16.38
CA LYS A 74 12.59 -17.95 -15.69
C LYS A 74 12.65 -17.56 -14.21
N ASP A 75 12.36 -16.29 -13.89
CA ASP A 75 12.33 -15.83 -12.50
C ASP A 75 11.18 -16.47 -11.70
N LYS A 76 10.05 -16.76 -12.35
CA LYS A 76 8.93 -17.49 -11.71
C LYS A 76 9.34 -18.92 -11.38
N GLU A 77 9.94 -19.62 -12.34
CA GLU A 77 10.45 -20.99 -12.16
C GLU A 77 11.51 -21.04 -11.05
N ASP A 78 12.49 -20.12 -11.10
CA ASP A 78 13.54 -20.02 -10.09
C ASP A 78 12.96 -19.69 -8.72
N CYS A 79 12.01 -18.74 -8.62
CA CYS A 79 11.36 -18.39 -7.36
C CYS A 79 10.59 -19.56 -6.75
N VAL A 80 9.84 -20.31 -7.58
CA VAL A 80 9.08 -21.48 -7.14
C VAL A 80 10.01 -22.61 -6.70
N ARG A 81 11.06 -22.91 -7.48
CA ARG A 81 12.05 -23.94 -7.17
C ARG A 81 12.81 -23.58 -5.89
N ASP A 82 13.36 -22.38 -5.81
CA ASP A 82 14.13 -21.92 -4.65
C ASP A 82 13.27 -21.89 -3.37
N PHE A 83 11.97 -21.56 -3.49
CA PHE A 83 11.04 -21.66 -2.37
C PHE A 83 10.75 -23.12 -2.00
N ALA A 84 10.58 -24.02 -2.96
CA ALA A 84 10.40 -25.45 -2.67
C ALA A 84 11.64 -26.04 -1.98
N ASP A 85 12.83 -25.65 -2.43
CA ASP A 85 14.15 -26.09 -1.92
C ASP A 85 14.48 -25.55 -0.53
N GLY A 86 13.70 -24.62 0.01
CA GLY A 86 13.94 -24.09 1.35
C GLY A 86 14.73 -22.78 1.41
N ARG A 87 15.24 -22.26 0.28
CA ARG A 87 16.23 -21.17 0.24
C ARG A 87 15.76 -19.84 0.83
N PHE A 88 14.44 -19.60 0.80
CA PHE A 88 13.86 -18.45 1.45
C PHE A 88 12.44 -18.78 1.97
N PRO A 89 11.98 -18.14 3.06
CA PRO A 89 10.72 -18.51 3.72
C PRO A 89 9.48 -17.78 3.20
N ILE A 90 9.58 -16.63 2.53
CA ILE A 90 8.39 -15.79 2.24
C ILE A 90 8.27 -15.44 0.76
N ILE A 91 7.06 -15.62 0.20
CA ILE A 91 6.69 -15.05 -1.10
C ILE A 91 5.61 -13.99 -0.91
N SER A 92 5.85 -12.77 -1.41
CA SER A 92 4.80 -11.77 -1.61
C SER A 92 4.26 -11.87 -3.02
N ALA A 93 2.97 -12.19 -3.16
CA ALA A 93 2.37 -12.53 -4.45
C ALA A 93 1.05 -11.81 -4.76
N THR A 94 0.75 -11.69 -6.05
CA THR A 94 -0.63 -11.48 -6.49
C THR A 94 -1.32 -12.81 -6.76
N MET A 95 -2.59 -12.77 -7.16
CA MET A 95 -3.35 -13.95 -7.61
C MET A 95 -2.67 -14.74 -8.75
N ALA A 96 -1.68 -14.16 -9.44
CA ALA A 96 -0.91 -14.84 -10.48
C ALA A 96 -0.09 -16.04 -9.97
N LEU A 97 0.17 -16.13 -8.66
CA LEU A 97 0.75 -17.35 -8.04
C LEU A 97 -0.29 -18.49 -7.95
N GLY A 98 -1.48 -18.29 -8.51
CA GLY A 98 -2.59 -19.21 -8.47
C GLY A 98 -2.86 -19.84 -9.82
N LEU A 99 -2.46 -21.11 -9.97
CA LEU A 99 -3.22 -22.26 -10.50
C LEU A 99 -2.19 -23.34 -10.89
N GLY A 100 -2.33 -24.58 -10.39
CA GLY A 100 -1.53 -25.74 -10.82
C GLY A 100 -0.33 -26.17 -9.95
N GLN A 101 0.23 -25.31 -9.09
CA GLN A 101 1.42 -25.67 -8.30
C GLN A 101 1.08 -26.22 -6.90
N ASN A 102 1.77 -27.30 -6.49
CA ASN A 102 1.62 -27.92 -5.17
C ASN A 102 2.57 -27.31 -4.13
N TRP A 103 2.01 -26.60 -3.16
CA TRP A 103 2.76 -25.85 -2.15
C TRP A 103 2.86 -26.59 -0.81
N LYS A 104 3.37 -27.83 -0.80
CA LYS A 104 3.43 -28.67 0.41
C LYS A 104 4.15 -28.00 1.59
N ARG A 105 5.17 -27.18 1.31
CA ARG A 105 5.97 -26.47 2.32
C ARG A 105 5.21 -25.34 3.03
N VAL A 106 4.14 -24.81 2.43
CA VAL A 106 3.47 -23.60 2.96
C VAL A 106 2.70 -23.95 4.23
N ARG A 107 3.06 -23.27 5.32
CA ARG A 107 2.43 -23.44 6.63
C ARG A 107 1.57 -22.25 7.03
N SER A 108 1.82 -21.08 6.45
CA SER A 108 1.01 -19.87 6.68
C SER A 108 0.63 -19.17 5.38
N VAL A 109 -0.60 -18.65 5.33
CA VAL A 109 -1.09 -17.80 4.24
C VAL A 109 -1.65 -16.52 4.85
N ILE A 110 -1.17 -15.38 4.36
CA ILE A 110 -1.68 -14.06 4.72
C ILE A 110 -2.34 -13.46 3.48
N HIS A 111 -3.59 -13.03 3.60
CA HIS A 111 -4.30 -12.31 2.54
C HIS A 111 -4.51 -10.85 2.92
N MET A 112 -4.00 -9.94 2.07
CA MET A 112 -4.06 -8.50 2.28
C MET A 112 -5.21 -7.86 1.51
N GLY A 113 -6.27 -7.54 2.24
CA GLY A 113 -7.41 -6.77 1.75
C GLY A 113 -8.44 -7.63 1.05
N ARG A 114 -9.21 -6.98 0.17
CA ARG A 114 -10.35 -7.59 -0.48
C ARG A 114 -9.94 -8.34 -1.74
N GLY A 115 -10.66 -9.41 -2.02
CA GLY A 115 -10.57 -10.21 -3.23
C GLY A 115 -11.92 -10.88 -3.48
N ASP A 116 -11.99 -11.73 -4.50
CA ASP A 116 -13.13 -12.62 -4.65
C ASP A 116 -13.07 -13.72 -3.56
N PRO A 117 -14.17 -13.97 -2.80
CA PRO A 117 -14.20 -14.98 -1.74
C PRO A 117 -13.74 -16.37 -2.17
N ALA A 118 -14.16 -16.84 -3.36
CA ALA A 118 -13.79 -18.16 -3.86
C ALA A 118 -12.28 -18.24 -4.13
N ASN A 119 -11.70 -17.19 -4.72
CA ASN A 119 -10.26 -17.08 -4.87
C ASN A 119 -9.52 -17.04 -3.51
N ILE A 120 -10.05 -16.31 -2.51
CA ILE A 120 -9.47 -16.29 -1.16
C ILE A 120 -9.48 -17.69 -0.56
N CYS A 121 -10.60 -18.39 -0.66
CA CYS A 121 -10.76 -19.77 -0.21
C CYS A 121 -9.69 -20.69 -0.84
N GLN A 122 -9.46 -20.58 -2.15
CA GLN A 122 -8.38 -21.31 -2.83
C GLN A 122 -6.97 -20.91 -2.36
N MET A 123 -6.74 -19.63 -2.05
CA MET A 123 -5.45 -19.14 -1.57
C MET A 123 -5.14 -19.66 -0.17
N ILE A 124 -6.09 -19.59 0.76
CA ILE A 124 -5.89 -20.09 2.12
C ILE A 124 -5.82 -21.61 2.16
N GLY A 125 -6.49 -22.33 1.26
CA GLY A 125 -6.36 -23.78 1.09
C GLY A 125 -5.00 -24.28 0.58
N ARG A 126 -4.00 -23.39 0.51
CA ARG A 126 -2.61 -23.75 0.19
C ARG A 126 -1.78 -24.12 1.41
N CYS A 127 -2.13 -23.63 2.61
CA CYS A 127 -1.42 -24.01 3.82
C CYS A 127 -1.85 -25.41 4.31
N GLY A 128 -0.94 -26.14 4.94
CA GLY A 128 -1.23 -27.42 5.60
C GLY A 128 -1.44 -28.60 4.64
N ARG A 129 -0.92 -28.50 3.40
CA ARG A 129 -1.01 -29.59 2.40
C ARG A 129 -0.10 -30.77 2.68
N ASP A 130 0.84 -30.62 3.60
CA ASP A 130 1.64 -31.68 4.20
C ASP A 130 0.86 -32.51 5.23
N GLY A 131 -0.39 -32.15 5.52
CA GLY A 131 -1.23 -32.79 6.53
C GLY A 131 -1.03 -32.20 7.93
N ALA A 132 -0.09 -31.27 8.10
CA ALA A 132 0.12 -30.55 9.34
C ALA A 132 -0.78 -29.32 9.43
N GLY A 133 -0.87 -28.71 10.63
CA GLY A 133 -1.66 -27.51 10.86
C GLY A 133 -1.18 -26.35 9.98
N GLY A 134 -2.12 -25.63 9.36
CA GLY A 134 -1.87 -24.42 8.59
C GLY A 134 -2.58 -23.21 9.20
N LEU A 135 -1.97 -22.02 9.09
CA LEU A 135 -2.53 -20.77 9.57
C LEU A 135 -2.95 -19.88 8.40
N ALA A 136 -4.19 -19.42 8.40
CA ALA A 136 -4.68 -18.40 7.46
C ALA A 136 -5.01 -17.11 8.20
N VAL A 137 -4.40 -16.00 7.80
CA VAL A 137 -4.64 -14.67 8.37
C VAL A 137 -5.20 -13.74 7.29
N LEU A 138 -6.40 -13.22 7.51
CA LEU A 138 -7.07 -12.31 6.59
C LEU A 138 -7.04 -10.88 7.15
N PHE A 139 -6.24 -10.00 6.54
CA PHE A 139 -6.22 -8.58 6.89
C PHE A 139 -7.29 -7.84 6.11
N MET A 140 -8.41 -7.56 6.77
CA MET A 140 -9.58 -6.90 6.19
C MET A 140 -9.83 -5.52 6.82
N GLU A 141 -10.32 -4.58 5.99
CA GLU A 141 -10.82 -3.30 6.48
C GLU A 141 -12.16 -3.52 7.18
N SER A 142 -12.27 -3.06 8.42
CA SER A 142 -13.47 -3.23 9.25
C SER A 142 -14.69 -2.45 8.75
N ASN A 143 -14.46 -1.39 7.95
CA ASN A 143 -15.55 -0.58 7.40
C ASN A 143 -15.22 -0.13 5.98
N ARG A 144 -16.16 -0.36 5.07
CA ARG A 144 -16.14 0.10 3.69
C ARG A 144 -17.10 1.27 3.52
N LYS A 145 -16.59 2.37 2.96
CA LYS A 145 -17.42 3.51 2.56
C LYS A 145 -18.44 3.09 1.51
N GLY A 146 -19.72 3.15 1.88
CA GLY A 146 -20.84 2.75 1.01
C GLY A 146 -20.92 1.23 0.78
N GLY A 147 -20.30 0.43 1.64
CA GLY A 147 -20.53 -1.03 1.73
C GLY A 147 -21.50 -1.37 2.85
N LYS A 148 -21.78 -2.66 2.99
CA LYS A 148 -22.57 -3.21 4.10
C LYS A 148 -21.63 -3.43 5.29
N ASN A 149 -21.87 -2.76 6.41
CA ASN A 149 -20.94 -2.72 7.53
C ASN A 149 -21.53 -3.28 8.83
N VAL A 150 -22.84 -3.51 8.86
CA VAL A 150 -23.53 -4.14 9.99
C VAL A 150 -24.39 -5.30 9.52
N PRO A 151 -24.66 -6.31 10.37
CA PRO A 151 -25.47 -7.46 9.96
C PRO A 151 -26.86 -7.08 9.44
N GLY A 152 -27.46 -6.01 9.99
CA GLY A 152 -28.76 -5.49 9.54
C GLY A 152 -28.77 -4.88 8.12
N ASP A 153 -27.61 -4.66 7.50
CA ASP A 153 -27.52 -4.24 6.09
C ASP A 153 -27.76 -5.41 5.11
N PHE A 154 -27.84 -6.64 5.63
CA PHE A 154 -28.09 -7.86 4.87
C PHE A 154 -29.52 -8.34 5.13
N THR A 155 -30.32 -8.43 4.07
CA THR A 155 -31.64 -9.05 4.06
C THR A 155 -31.52 -10.52 3.69
N GLU A 156 -32.33 -11.37 4.32
CA GLU A 156 -32.38 -12.80 4.01
C GLU A 156 -32.89 -13.02 2.59
N GLY A 157 -32.23 -13.90 1.84
CA GLY A 157 -32.59 -14.22 0.44
C GLY A 157 -32.00 -13.29 -0.62
N ASP A 158 -31.33 -12.20 -0.24
CA ASP A 158 -30.65 -11.32 -1.18
C ASP A 158 -29.48 -12.03 -1.90
N ILE A 159 -29.37 -11.80 -3.21
CA ILE A 159 -28.19 -12.19 -3.97
C ILE A 159 -27.02 -11.32 -3.53
N GLN A 160 -25.99 -11.94 -2.95
CA GLN A 160 -24.77 -11.25 -2.54
C GLN A 160 -23.79 -11.14 -3.72
N SER A 161 -23.41 -9.92 -4.10
CA SER A 161 -22.26 -9.72 -5.00
C SER A 161 -20.95 -10.11 -4.31
N ASP A 162 -19.85 -10.28 -5.04
CA ASP A 162 -18.51 -10.53 -4.45
C ASP A 162 -18.15 -9.49 -3.38
N ASN A 163 -18.58 -8.25 -3.57
CA ASN A 163 -18.36 -7.19 -2.60
C ASN A 163 -19.19 -7.39 -1.33
N ASP A 164 -20.47 -7.76 -1.47
CA ASP A 164 -21.35 -8.02 -0.33
C ASP A 164 -20.90 -9.26 0.44
N ARG A 165 -20.45 -10.30 -0.26
CA ARG A 165 -19.85 -11.49 0.36
C ARG A 165 -18.63 -11.13 1.20
N MET A 166 -17.72 -10.31 0.65
CA MET A 166 -16.57 -9.84 1.42
C MET A 166 -16.95 -8.93 2.60
N ASP A 167 -18.03 -8.15 2.48
CA ASP A 167 -18.57 -7.36 3.59
C ASP A 167 -19.15 -8.30 4.68
N ALA A 168 -19.92 -9.31 4.29
CA ALA A 168 -20.46 -10.34 5.18
C ALA A 168 -19.35 -11.13 5.88
N LEU A 169 -18.27 -11.49 5.18
CA LEU A 169 -17.13 -12.23 5.75
C LEU A 169 -16.45 -11.48 6.90
N VAL A 170 -16.43 -10.14 6.85
CA VAL A 170 -15.77 -9.32 7.89
C VAL A 170 -16.61 -9.24 9.16
N ILE A 171 -17.94 -9.29 9.03
CA ILE A 171 -18.87 -9.06 10.15
C ILE A 171 -19.53 -10.33 10.67
N THR A 172 -19.42 -11.44 9.92
CA THR A 172 -20.15 -12.66 10.24
C THR A 172 -19.75 -13.20 11.62
N PRO A 173 -20.72 -13.53 12.49
CA PRO A 173 -20.46 -14.18 13.78
C PRO A 173 -20.37 -15.70 13.67
N VAL A 174 -20.49 -16.26 12.45
CA VAL A 174 -20.55 -17.70 12.22
C VAL A 174 -19.16 -18.32 12.04
N CYS A 175 -19.07 -19.65 12.08
CA CYS A 175 -17.83 -20.37 11.84
C CYS A 175 -17.25 -20.05 10.45
N LEU A 176 -16.04 -19.48 10.39
CA LEU A 176 -15.40 -19.09 9.12
C LEU A 176 -15.14 -20.29 8.20
N ARG A 177 -14.87 -21.48 8.76
CA ARG A 177 -14.73 -22.71 7.96
C ARG A 177 -16.02 -22.99 7.19
N VAL A 178 -17.15 -23.04 7.89
CA VAL A 178 -18.44 -23.33 7.29
C VAL A 178 -18.88 -22.20 6.36
N ALA A 179 -18.71 -20.94 6.78
CA ALA A 179 -19.08 -19.76 6.01
C ALA A 179 -18.35 -19.69 4.67
N LEU A 180 -17.02 -19.85 4.67
CA LEU A 180 -16.17 -19.64 3.51
C LEU A 180 -15.99 -20.90 2.64
N TYR A 181 -15.93 -22.10 3.24
CA TYR A 181 -15.70 -23.33 2.48
C TYR A 181 -16.97 -24.05 2.06
N SER A 182 -18.02 -24.03 2.88
CA SER A 182 -19.24 -24.76 2.57
C SER A 182 -20.33 -23.84 2.02
N MET A 183 -20.63 -22.76 2.74
CA MET A 183 -21.75 -21.90 2.41
C MET A 183 -21.51 -21.09 1.13
N ASP A 184 -20.39 -20.36 1.06
CA ASP A 184 -20.05 -19.57 -0.14
C ASP A 184 -19.92 -20.45 -1.39
N ASN A 185 -19.23 -21.60 -1.28
CA ASN A 185 -19.02 -22.48 -2.43
C ASN A 185 -20.29 -23.20 -2.90
N LYS A 186 -21.20 -23.56 -1.99
CA LYS A 186 -22.42 -24.34 -2.33
C LYS A 186 -23.61 -23.45 -2.66
N TYR A 187 -23.78 -22.36 -1.93
CA TYR A 187 -24.95 -21.49 -2.02
C TYR A 187 -24.63 -20.10 -2.58
N GLY A 188 -23.36 -19.72 -2.72
CA GLY A 188 -22.96 -18.44 -3.32
C GLY A 188 -23.16 -17.23 -2.43
N TYR A 189 -23.25 -17.41 -1.11
CA TYR A 189 -23.38 -16.30 -0.15
C TYR A 189 -22.72 -16.63 1.20
N ILE A 190 -22.41 -15.58 1.97
CA ILE A 190 -21.84 -15.72 3.31
C ILE A 190 -22.93 -15.38 4.34
N PRO A 191 -23.29 -16.32 5.24
CA PRO A 191 -24.32 -16.08 6.25
C PRO A 191 -23.80 -15.12 7.31
N VAL A 192 -24.65 -14.19 7.76
CA VAL A 192 -24.35 -13.21 8.81
C VAL A 192 -25.09 -13.50 10.13
N SER A 193 -25.88 -14.57 10.18
CA SER A 193 -26.59 -15.04 11.37
C SER A 193 -26.32 -16.52 11.63
N LYS A 194 -26.29 -16.91 12.91
CA LYS A 194 -26.19 -18.31 13.34
C LYS A 194 -27.50 -19.08 13.13
N ASP A 195 -28.60 -18.35 12.93
CA ASP A 195 -29.94 -18.91 12.76
C ASP A 195 -30.25 -19.27 11.29
N ASP A 196 -29.32 -19.00 10.37
CA ASP A 196 -29.47 -19.35 8.95
C ASP A 196 -29.70 -20.88 8.78
N PRO A 197 -30.82 -21.30 8.15
CA PRO A 197 -31.16 -22.72 8.03
C PRO A 197 -30.13 -23.56 7.27
N ASN A 198 -29.50 -23.00 6.23
CA ASN A 198 -28.48 -23.68 5.45
C ASN A 198 -27.20 -23.83 6.27
N TYR A 199 -26.80 -22.79 7.02
CA TYR A 199 -25.66 -22.83 7.93
C TYR A 199 -25.86 -23.90 9.01
N ILE A 200 -27.02 -23.93 9.67
CA ILE A 200 -27.32 -24.93 10.70
C ILE A 200 -27.25 -26.35 10.12
N THR A 201 -27.81 -26.56 8.93
CA THR A 201 -27.80 -27.86 8.25
C THR A 201 -26.37 -28.32 7.97
N GLU A 202 -25.52 -27.43 7.48
CA GLU A 202 -24.13 -27.74 7.19
C GLU A 202 -23.31 -28.01 8.46
N VAL A 203 -23.52 -27.24 9.54
CA VAL A 203 -22.90 -27.51 10.85
C VAL A 203 -23.32 -28.89 11.39
N ARG A 204 -24.58 -29.28 11.24
CA ARG A 204 -25.06 -30.61 11.64
C ARG A 204 -24.40 -31.71 10.81
N ARG A 205 -24.22 -31.48 9.50
CA ARG A 205 -23.55 -32.42 8.59
C ARG A 205 -22.08 -32.61 8.95
N GLU A 206 -21.33 -31.53 9.22
CA GLU A 206 -19.93 -31.65 9.66
C GLU A 206 -19.82 -32.46 10.96
N LYS A 207 -20.74 -32.23 11.92
CA LYS A 207 -20.78 -32.99 13.18
C LYS A 207 -21.10 -34.46 12.97
N SER A 208 -22.09 -34.80 12.12
CA SER A 208 -22.47 -36.19 11.89
C SER A 208 -21.37 -36.99 11.16
N LEU A 209 -20.55 -36.32 10.36
CA LEU A 209 -19.39 -36.92 9.69
C LEU A 209 -18.11 -36.92 10.53
N GLY A 210 -18.17 -36.46 11.78
CA GLY A 210 -17.02 -36.50 12.69
C GLY A 210 -15.89 -35.54 12.30
N PHE A 211 -16.20 -34.41 11.66
CA PHE A 211 -15.17 -33.42 11.33
C PHE A 211 -14.55 -32.84 12.62
N PRO A 212 -13.24 -32.52 12.63
CA PRO A 212 -12.60 -31.92 13.80
C PRO A 212 -13.26 -30.58 14.14
N GLN A 213 -13.25 -30.23 15.42
CA GLN A 213 -13.78 -28.96 15.88
C GLN A 213 -13.04 -27.79 15.22
N CYS A 214 -13.79 -26.78 14.75
CA CYS A 214 -13.19 -25.61 14.13
C CYS A 214 -12.48 -24.73 15.16
N ARG A 215 -11.31 -24.21 14.79
CA ARG A 215 -10.46 -23.32 15.61
C ARG A 215 -10.30 -21.94 14.98
N CYS A 216 -11.28 -21.50 14.18
CA CYS A 216 -11.25 -20.15 13.60
C CYS A 216 -11.53 -19.08 14.68
N SER A 217 -11.21 -17.82 14.36
CA SER A 217 -11.37 -16.68 15.28
C SER A 217 -12.81 -16.46 15.79
N ASN A 218 -13.83 -16.96 15.07
CA ASN A 218 -15.22 -16.87 15.51
C ASN A 218 -15.67 -18.06 16.39
N CYS A 219 -14.91 -19.17 16.35
CA CYS A 219 -15.18 -20.36 17.17
C CYS A 219 -14.36 -20.35 18.48
N MET A 220 -13.12 -19.87 18.42
CA MET A 220 -12.17 -19.79 19.53
C MET A 220 -11.65 -18.35 19.61
N VAL A 221 -12.42 -17.47 20.26
CA VAL A 221 -12.21 -16.02 20.21
C VAL A 221 -10.98 -15.61 21.02
N GLU A 222 -10.85 -16.10 22.26
CA GLU A 222 -9.76 -15.71 23.16
C GLU A 222 -8.41 -16.22 22.66
N GLU A 223 -8.39 -17.46 22.17
CA GLU A 223 -7.22 -18.11 21.60
C GLU A 223 -6.82 -17.47 20.27
N GLY A 224 -7.80 -17.14 19.42
CA GLY A 224 -7.58 -16.39 18.19
C GLY A 224 -6.97 -15.00 18.42
N ASP A 225 -7.50 -14.26 19.40
CA ASP A 225 -6.97 -12.94 19.78
C ASP A 225 -5.56 -13.02 20.35
N THR A 226 -5.28 -14.06 21.14
CA THR A 226 -3.95 -14.32 21.70
C THR A 226 -2.94 -14.65 20.60
N LEU A 227 -3.33 -15.50 19.63
CA LEU A 227 -2.50 -15.86 18.49
C LEU A 227 -2.18 -14.64 17.61
N ILE A 228 -3.18 -13.80 17.30
CA ILE A 228 -2.98 -12.59 16.47
C ILE A 228 -1.99 -11.61 17.11
N LYS A 229 -2.06 -11.42 18.43
CA LYS A 229 -1.14 -10.53 19.16
C LYS A 229 0.31 -11.05 19.17
N ASN A 230 0.49 -12.36 19.05
CA ASN A 230 1.77 -13.06 19.19
C ASN A 230 2.31 -13.67 17.89
N LEU A 231 1.78 -13.29 16.72
CA LEU A 231 2.24 -13.83 15.42
C LEU A 231 3.76 -13.70 15.22
N HIS A 232 4.37 -12.62 15.69
CA HIS A 232 5.81 -12.39 15.59
C HIS A 232 6.65 -13.37 16.43
N HIS A 233 6.06 -14.08 17.41
CA HIS A 233 6.75 -15.12 18.18
C HIS A 233 6.73 -16.49 17.50
N LEU A 234 6.04 -16.64 16.36
CA LEU A 234 5.93 -17.92 15.66
C LEU A 234 7.18 -18.23 14.83
N ASN A 235 7.68 -19.45 14.97
CA ASN A 235 8.78 -20.02 14.21
C ASN A 235 8.48 -21.49 13.88
N LYS A 236 9.33 -22.14 13.07
CA LYS A 236 9.11 -23.53 12.65
C LYS A 236 8.98 -24.53 13.80
N SER A 237 9.62 -24.29 14.95
CA SER A 237 9.63 -25.22 16.08
C SER A 237 8.38 -25.12 16.97
N ASN A 238 7.82 -23.92 17.14
CA ASN A 238 6.69 -23.69 18.04
C ASN A 238 5.34 -23.55 17.31
N PHE A 239 5.33 -23.58 15.98
CA PHE A 239 4.15 -23.31 15.17
C PHE A 239 2.99 -24.28 15.45
N ASP A 240 3.26 -25.59 15.45
CA ASP A 240 2.22 -26.60 15.66
C ASP A 240 1.64 -26.53 17.08
N ASP A 241 2.48 -26.36 18.10
CA ASP A 241 2.05 -26.19 19.47
C ASP A 241 1.27 -24.89 19.67
N ALA A 242 1.66 -23.80 19.00
CA ALA A 242 0.95 -22.53 19.04
C ALA A 242 -0.45 -22.63 18.41
N LEU A 243 -0.59 -23.36 17.29
CA LEU A 243 -1.90 -23.60 16.67
C LEU A 243 -2.83 -24.47 17.53
N MET A 244 -2.27 -25.23 18.47
CA MET A 244 -2.98 -26.09 19.40
C MET A 244 -3.12 -25.49 20.80
N ASP A 245 -2.82 -24.18 20.97
CA ASP A 245 -2.82 -23.45 22.25
C ASP A 245 -1.93 -24.05 23.35
N ARG A 246 -0.90 -24.81 22.95
CA ARG A 246 0.06 -25.44 23.87
C ARG A 246 1.26 -24.56 24.17
N THR A 247 1.47 -23.51 23.37
CA THR A 247 2.55 -22.54 23.55
C THR A 247 2.11 -21.43 24.49
N GLN A 248 2.87 -21.21 25.56
CA GLN A 248 2.73 -20.03 26.39
C GLN A 248 3.56 -18.89 25.79
N PHE A 249 2.88 -17.85 25.32
CA PHE A 249 3.56 -16.65 24.85
C PHE A 249 3.98 -15.77 26.03
N PRO A 250 5.11 -15.05 25.93
CA PRO A 250 5.44 -14.02 26.90
C PRO A 250 4.30 -13.00 26.98
N MET A 251 4.00 -12.48 28.18
CA MET A 251 3.12 -11.32 28.31
C MET A 251 3.72 -10.17 27.51
N THR A 252 3.19 -9.90 26.31
CA THR A 252 3.61 -8.78 25.49
C THR A 252 3.21 -7.47 26.17
N GLU A 253 4.18 -6.64 26.50
CA GLU A 253 3.93 -5.20 26.65
C GLU A 253 3.34 -4.66 25.34
N PRO A 254 2.37 -3.74 25.39
CA PRO A 254 1.81 -3.16 24.19
C PRO A 254 2.91 -2.46 23.40
N LEU A 255 3.21 -2.99 22.21
CA LEU A 255 4.07 -2.33 21.22
C LEU A 255 3.68 -0.85 21.17
N PRO A 256 4.58 0.10 21.47
CA PRO A 256 4.24 1.50 21.44
C PRO A 256 3.74 1.82 20.05
N ASN A 257 2.54 2.43 19.98
CA ASN A 257 1.97 2.99 18.75
C ASN A 257 2.86 4.15 18.28
N LYS A 258 4.09 3.88 17.84
CA LYS A 258 4.84 4.81 17.03
C LYS A 258 4.05 4.93 15.75
N ARG A 259 3.47 6.11 15.50
CA ARG A 259 2.94 6.47 14.19
C ARG A 259 4.10 6.43 13.21
N ILE A 260 4.35 5.27 12.61
CA ILE A 260 5.27 5.13 11.50
C ILE A 260 4.54 5.69 10.27
N THR A 261 4.50 7.01 10.17
CA THR A 261 4.22 7.65 8.89
C THR A 261 5.40 7.36 7.97
N ARG A 262 5.14 6.79 6.79
CA ARG A 262 6.08 6.74 5.65
C ARG A 262 6.35 8.14 5.09
N SER A 263 6.62 9.08 5.97
CA SER A 263 7.32 10.30 5.63
C SER A 263 8.78 9.92 5.77
N ALA A 264 9.42 9.53 4.67
CA ALA A 264 10.86 9.73 4.61
C ALA A 264 11.12 11.18 5.08
N PRO A 265 12.15 11.45 5.90
CA PRO A 265 12.59 12.81 6.12
C PRO A 265 13.08 13.31 4.75
N ASN A 266 12.19 13.89 3.95
CA ASN A 266 12.57 14.77 2.85
C ASN A 266 12.98 16.11 3.46
N ASP A 267 13.99 16.08 4.33
CA ASP A 267 14.70 17.26 4.81
C ASP A 267 15.99 17.32 3.98
N LEU A 268 15.83 17.51 2.67
CA LEU A 268 16.96 17.52 1.74
C LEU A 268 17.41 18.96 1.53
N VAL A 269 18.67 19.22 1.86
CA VAL A 269 19.41 20.45 1.47
C VAL A 269 19.30 20.73 -0.04
N VAL A 270 19.04 19.68 -0.83
CA VAL A 270 18.75 19.71 -2.28
C VAL A 270 17.60 20.66 -2.65
N ASP A 271 16.65 20.93 -1.74
CA ASP A 271 15.53 21.84 -2.00
C ASP A 271 15.95 23.32 -1.97
N ASN A 272 17.17 23.64 -1.50
CA ASN A 272 17.79 24.96 -1.62
C ASN A 272 19.04 24.90 -2.51
N PRO A 273 18.96 25.32 -3.78
CA PRO A 273 20.05 25.17 -4.75
C PRO A 273 21.30 25.97 -4.37
N GLU A 274 21.15 27.09 -3.67
CA GLU A 274 22.28 27.94 -3.23
C GLU A 274 23.04 27.27 -2.08
N LEU A 275 22.32 26.76 -1.08
CA LEU A 275 22.92 26.06 0.06
C LEU A 275 23.57 24.73 -0.36
N ALA A 276 22.94 24.00 -1.28
CA ALA A 276 23.49 22.77 -1.82
C ALA A 276 24.78 23.03 -2.62
N ALA A 277 24.81 24.03 -3.50
CA ALA A 277 25.98 24.37 -4.30
C ALA A 277 27.16 24.84 -3.43
N ASN A 278 26.91 25.69 -2.43
CA ASN A 278 27.94 26.19 -1.53
C ASN A 278 28.59 25.06 -0.72
N PHE A 279 27.78 24.14 -0.18
CA PHE A 279 28.30 23.01 0.59
C PHE A 279 29.00 21.97 -0.30
N GLN A 280 28.52 21.78 -1.53
CA GLN A 280 29.17 20.91 -2.52
C GLN A 280 30.57 21.41 -2.88
N CYS A 281 30.71 22.70 -3.18
CA CYS A 281 32.00 23.34 -3.45
C CYS A 281 32.94 23.20 -2.25
N HIS A 282 32.43 23.45 -1.04
CA HIS A 282 33.22 23.35 0.18
C HIS A 282 33.73 21.93 0.45
N LEU A 283 32.91 20.89 0.27
CA LEU A 283 33.33 19.50 0.43
C LEU A 283 34.45 19.11 -0.55
N ILE A 284 34.33 19.52 -1.81
CA ILE A 284 35.33 19.23 -2.85
C ILE A 284 36.64 19.96 -2.54
N GLU A 285 36.56 21.22 -2.11
CA GLU A 285 37.73 22.04 -1.80
C GLU A 285 38.48 21.52 -0.56
N VAL A 286 37.77 21.18 0.51
CA VAL A 286 38.36 20.61 1.74
C VAL A 286 39.06 19.29 1.42
N PHE A 287 38.44 18.43 0.62
CA PHE A 287 39.07 17.17 0.21
C PHE A 287 40.29 17.40 -0.68
N ARG A 288 40.23 18.33 -1.64
CA ARG A 288 41.35 18.68 -2.51
C ARG A 288 42.55 19.15 -1.70
N ASN A 289 42.36 20.08 -0.77
CA ASN A 289 43.44 20.62 0.06
C ASN A 289 44.09 19.52 0.91
N PHE A 290 43.27 18.66 1.53
CA PHE A 290 43.77 17.51 2.30
C PHE A 290 44.57 16.53 1.44
N TYR A 291 44.11 16.25 0.23
CA TYR A 291 44.78 15.33 -0.68
C TYR A 291 46.13 15.89 -1.16
N GLU A 292 46.16 17.16 -1.55
CA GLU A 292 47.38 17.84 -2.01
C GLU A 292 48.43 17.97 -0.89
N GLU A 293 48.00 18.25 0.34
CA GLU A 293 48.88 18.30 1.52
C GLU A 293 49.51 16.92 1.82
N LYS A 294 48.72 15.84 1.69
CA LYS A 294 49.15 14.49 2.07
C LYS A 294 49.98 13.77 0.99
N MET A 295 49.68 13.99 -0.29
CA MET A 295 50.31 13.28 -1.42
C MET A 295 51.34 14.10 -2.19
N GLY A 296 51.37 15.43 -2.02
CA GLY A 296 52.28 16.33 -2.74
C GLY A 296 52.23 16.13 -4.26
N THR A 297 53.36 16.26 -4.95
CA THR A 297 53.49 16.02 -6.41
C THR A 297 53.61 14.54 -6.81
N SER A 298 53.48 13.60 -5.87
CA SER A 298 53.73 12.16 -6.09
C SER A 298 52.46 11.30 -6.17
N GLY A 299 51.28 11.92 -6.22
CA GLY A 299 50.00 11.22 -6.34
C GLY A 299 49.78 10.61 -7.74
N ARG A 300 49.43 9.31 -7.80
CA ARG A 300 49.08 8.61 -9.06
C ARG A 300 47.71 9.03 -9.61
N PHE A 301 46.83 9.54 -8.75
CA PHE A 301 45.51 10.04 -9.07
C PHE A 301 45.38 11.50 -8.65
N SER A 302 44.45 12.23 -9.27
CA SER A 302 44.10 13.59 -8.85
C SER A 302 43.00 13.57 -7.78
N ALA A 303 42.90 14.64 -6.97
CA ALA A 303 41.84 14.75 -5.96
C ALA A 303 40.43 14.66 -6.58
N SER A 304 40.24 15.21 -7.79
CA SER A 304 38.96 15.17 -8.51
C SER A 304 38.59 13.77 -9.03
N GLU A 305 39.55 12.86 -9.21
CA GLU A 305 39.29 11.45 -9.57
C GLU A 305 38.84 10.62 -8.36
N LEU A 306 39.27 10.98 -7.16
CA LEU A 306 38.94 10.27 -5.92
C LEU A 306 37.65 10.81 -5.27
N PHE A 307 37.43 12.13 -5.32
CA PHE A 307 36.21 12.76 -4.81
C PHE A 307 35.68 13.78 -5.82
N ASN A 308 34.69 13.33 -6.60
CA ASN A 308 34.08 14.13 -7.66
C ASN A 308 32.75 14.77 -7.21
N GLU A 309 32.19 15.57 -8.10
CA GLU A 309 30.91 16.24 -7.92
C GLU A 309 29.75 15.26 -7.60
N HIS A 310 29.83 14.03 -8.11
CA HIS A 310 28.84 12.99 -7.87
C HIS A 310 28.91 12.44 -6.43
N HIS A 311 30.12 12.26 -5.88
CA HIS A 311 30.31 11.87 -4.49
C HIS A 311 29.80 12.98 -3.55
N ALA A 312 30.14 14.23 -3.82
CA ALA A 312 29.64 15.38 -3.04
C ALA A 312 28.10 15.49 -3.10
N THR A 313 27.50 15.31 -4.27
CA THR A 313 26.03 15.28 -4.43
C THR A 313 25.39 14.15 -3.63
N SER A 314 26.04 12.99 -3.58
CA SER A 314 25.53 11.81 -2.88
C SER A 314 25.59 11.98 -1.36
N VAL A 315 26.62 12.66 -0.85
CA VAL A 315 26.71 13.07 0.56
C VAL A 315 25.59 14.05 0.90
N ILE A 316 25.32 15.06 0.05
CA ILE A 316 24.25 16.05 0.27
C ILE A 316 22.86 15.40 0.29
N LYS A 317 22.61 14.46 -0.63
CA LYS A 317 21.33 13.73 -0.70
C LYS A 317 21.07 12.84 0.51
N ASN A 318 22.13 12.31 1.12
CA ASN A 318 22.02 11.40 2.27
C ASN A 318 22.38 12.06 3.60
N LEU A 319 22.58 13.38 3.61
CA LEU A 319 22.98 14.16 4.79
C LEU A 319 22.14 13.90 6.05
N PRO A 320 20.81 13.65 5.98
CA PRO A 320 20.00 13.30 7.15
C PRO A 320 20.26 11.90 7.74
N ASN A 321 20.91 11.02 6.97
CA ASN A 321 21.11 9.60 7.31
C ASN A 321 22.58 9.26 7.63
N ILE A 322 23.48 10.26 7.65
CA ILE A 322 24.90 10.06 7.96
C ILE A 322 25.13 10.33 9.44
N ASP A 323 25.23 9.29 10.26
CA ASP A 323 25.47 9.45 11.70
C ASP A 323 26.81 8.87 12.15
N LYS A 324 27.36 7.91 11.39
CA LYS A 324 28.63 7.25 11.66
C LYS A 324 29.57 7.30 10.46
N ASN A 325 30.87 7.13 10.73
CA ASN A 325 31.91 7.01 9.70
C ASN A 325 31.60 5.89 8.69
N ASP A 326 31.00 4.79 9.14
CA ASP A 326 30.61 3.65 8.28
C ASP A 326 29.51 4.02 7.26
N ASP A 327 28.61 4.93 7.62
CA ASP A 327 27.54 5.40 6.73
C ASP A 327 28.15 6.21 5.58
N LEU A 328 29.13 7.06 5.90
CA LEU A 328 29.84 7.86 4.90
C LEU A 328 30.70 6.99 3.97
N ASN A 329 31.37 5.97 4.50
CA ASN A 329 32.12 4.99 3.70
C ASN A 329 31.23 4.25 2.69
N THR A 330 30.02 3.89 3.12
CA THR A 330 29.05 3.21 2.27
C THR A 330 28.53 4.12 1.14
N ILE A 331 28.43 5.43 1.39
CA ILE A 331 27.92 6.41 0.43
C ILE A 331 28.98 6.81 -0.61
N ILE A 332 30.24 7.00 -0.20
CA ILE A 332 31.32 7.39 -1.10
C ILE A 332 31.79 6.19 -1.92
N GLY A 333 31.98 5.03 -1.27
CA GLY A 333 32.48 3.81 -1.89
C GLY A 333 33.95 3.90 -2.33
N GLY A 334 34.64 2.76 -2.38
CA GLY A 334 36.04 2.66 -2.81
C GLY A 334 37.07 2.62 -1.68
N GLU A 335 38.36 2.59 -2.05
CA GLU A 335 39.47 2.63 -1.09
C GLU A 335 39.60 4.05 -0.52
N THR A 336 39.49 4.19 0.80
CA THR A 336 39.60 5.47 1.50
C THR A 336 41.03 5.74 1.94
N ILE A 337 41.46 6.99 1.85
CA ILE A 337 42.75 7.44 2.38
C ILE A 337 42.63 7.60 3.90
N ASP A 338 43.65 7.20 4.67
CA ASP A 338 43.64 7.36 6.13
C ASP A 338 43.33 8.83 6.52
N GLY A 339 42.33 9.04 7.36
CA GLY A 339 41.88 10.37 7.80
C GLY A 339 40.87 11.09 6.88
N GLN A 340 40.58 10.59 5.68
CA GLN A 340 39.60 11.18 4.76
C GLN A 340 38.19 11.20 5.37
N VAL A 341 37.77 10.09 5.97
CA VAL A 341 36.41 9.91 6.50
C VAL A 341 36.19 10.80 7.71
N GLU A 342 37.20 10.93 8.58
CA GLU A 342 37.17 11.80 9.75
C GLU A 342 37.08 13.27 9.36
N LEU A 343 37.87 13.70 8.36
CA LEU A 343 37.82 15.06 7.82
C LEU A 343 36.43 15.39 7.28
N LEU A 344 35.88 14.53 6.42
CA LEU A 344 34.57 14.76 5.80
C LEU A 344 33.44 14.73 6.84
N MET A 345 33.49 13.84 7.84
CA MET A 345 32.53 13.82 8.94
C MET A 345 32.60 15.07 9.82
N ASN A 346 33.80 15.62 10.03
CA ASN A 346 33.96 16.89 10.72
C ASN A 346 33.37 18.05 9.90
N THR A 347 33.61 18.10 8.60
CA THR A 347 33.01 19.08 7.69
C THR A 347 31.47 19.00 7.68
N ILE A 348 30.90 17.80 7.67
CA ILE A 348 29.44 17.58 7.77
C ILE A 348 28.91 18.06 9.14
N SER A 349 29.63 17.80 10.22
CA SER A 349 29.24 18.22 11.57
C SER A 349 29.27 19.73 11.72
N ASN A 350 30.28 20.41 11.16
CA ASN A 350 30.37 21.86 11.14
C ASN A 350 29.23 22.48 10.32
N PHE A 351 28.89 21.89 9.18
CA PHE A 351 27.76 22.32 8.37
C PHE A 351 26.40 22.11 9.06
N ARG A 352 26.23 21.02 9.83
CA ARG A 352 25.03 20.78 10.65
C ARG A 352 24.83 21.84 11.74
N ASN A 353 25.92 22.44 12.22
CA ASN A 353 25.90 23.49 13.23
C ASN A 353 25.82 24.90 12.62
N ASP A 354 25.79 25.03 11.28
CA ASP A 354 25.72 26.32 10.60
C ASP A 354 24.36 26.99 10.84
N PRO A 355 24.32 28.27 11.28
CA PRO A 355 23.08 29.04 11.40
C PRO A 355 22.22 29.06 10.12
N MET A 356 22.83 29.04 8.93
CA MET A 356 22.14 29.02 7.65
C MET A 356 21.42 27.69 7.41
N TYR A 357 22.03 26.58 7.83
CA TYR A 357 21.43 25.24 7.78
C TYR A 357 20.26 25.12 8.76
N HIS A 358 20.41 25.59 10.01
CA HIS A 358 19.32 25.59 10.99
C HIS A 358 18.11 26.42 10.52
N LYS A 359 18.35 27.60 9.96
CA LYS A 359 17.29 28.46 9.39
C LYS A 359 16.56 27.78 8.23
N HIS A 360 17.28 27.11 7.35
CA HIS A 360 16.68 26.33 6.26
C HIS A 360 15.81 25.18 6.80
N MET A 361 16.30 24.44 7.80
CA MET A 361 15.55 23.36 8.44
C MET A 361 14.26 23.85 9.13
N GLU A 362 14.29 25.01 9.78
CA GLU A 362 13.10 25.63 10.35
C GLU A 362 12.07 26.04 9.29
N GLN A 363 12.53 26.61 8.16
CA GLN A 363 11.67 26.95 7.03
C GLN A 363 11.01 25.70 6.42
N CYS A 364 11.77 24.61 6.24
CA CYS A 364 11.23 23.34 5.77
C CYS A 364 10.16 22.77 6.71
N ARG A 365 10.39 22.83 8.03
CA ARG A 365 9.38 22.43 9.03
C ARG A 365 8.12 23.30 8.96
N ALA A 366 8.28 24.61 8.83
CA ALA A 366 7.16 25.55 8.74
C ALA A 366 6.29 25.30 7.50
N LEU A 367 6.91 25.15 6.33
CA LEU A 367 6.22 24.83 5.07
C LEU A 367 5.49 23.48 5.13
N LYS A 368 6.04 22.50 5.86
CA LYS A 368 5.41 21.19 6.07
C LYS A 368 4.16 21.30 6.94
N LEU A 369 4.23 22.05 8.04
CA LEU A 369 3.10 22.35 8.91
C LEU A 369 1.98 23.05 8.13
N GLU A 370 2.30 24.09 7.37
CA GLU A 370 1.34 24.82 6.54
C GLU A 370 0.66 23.91 5.49
N ARG A 371 1.44 23.03 4.83
CA ARG A 371 0.91 22.05 3.87
C ARG A 371 -0.02 21.02 4.53
N GLU A 372 0.26 20.61 5.77
CA GLU A 372 -0.61 19.72 6.53
C GLU A 372 -1.89 20.41 6.99
N GLU A 373 -1.81 21.66 7.42
CA GLU A 373 -2.96 22.49 7.77
C GLU A 373 -3.87 22.70 6.56
N LEU A 374 -3.32 23.04 5.40
CA LEU A 374 -4.09 23.18 4.16
C LEU A 374 -4.80 21.87 3.78
N LYS A 375 -4.14 20.72 3.95
CA LYS A 375 -4.78 19.40 3.74
C LYS A 375 -5.90 19.15 4.75
N ARG A 376 -5.75 19.57 6.00
CA ARG A 376 -6.77 19.43 7.04
C ARG A 376 -7.97 20.34 6.76
N GLN A 377 -7.72 21.56 6.31
CA GLN A 377 -8.75 22.52 5.91
C GLN A 377 -9.56 22.00 4.72
N LYS A 378 -8.91 21.56 3.63
CA LYS A 378 -9.59 20.96 2.47
C LYS A 378 -10.45 19.76 2.83
N ARG A 379 -10.03 18.92 3.80
CA ARG A 379 -10.86 17.80 4.30
C ARG A 379 -12.09 18.28 5.05
N ARG A 380 -11.97 19.34 5.85
CA ARG A 380 -13.11 19.95 6.57
C ARG A 380 -14.11 20.54 5.59
N GLU A 381 -13.65 21.32 4.63
CA GLU A 381 -14.46 21.92 3.56
C GLU A 381 -15.19 20.83 2.75
N TYR A 382 -14.47 19.80 2.31
CA TYR A 382 -15.07 18.68 1.60
C TYR A 382 -16.14 17.95 2.45
N GLY A 383 -15.90 17.76 3.75
CA GLY A 383 -16.86 17.16 4.67
C GLY A 383 -18.10 18.03 4.94
N ILE A 384 -17.97 19.36 4.91
CA ILE A 384 -19.10 20.29 5.00
C ILE A 384 -19.91 20.22 3.71
N GLN A 385 -19.26 20.33 2.56
CA GLN A 385 -19.93 20.31 1.26
C GLN A 385 -20.62 18.97 0.97
N TYR A 386 -20.02 17.86 1.40
CA TYR A 386 -20.66 16.55 1.32
C TYR A 386 -21.94 16.47 2.16
N ARG A 387 -21.94 17.01 3.39
CA ARG A 387 -23.12 17.03 4.27
C ARG A 387 -24.23 17.93 3.72
N ALA A 388 -23.88 19.10 3.20
CA ALA A 388 -24.82 20.00 2.54
C ALA A 388 -25.47 19.34 1.32
N ASN A 389 -24.68 18.71 0.45
CA ASN A 389 -25.19 17.99 -0.72
C ASN A 389 -26.09 16.80 -0.34
N LYS A 390 -25.76 16.07 0.74
CA LYS A 390 -26.60 14.97 1.24
C LYS A 390 -27.93 15.48 1.78
N GLN A 391 -27.94 16.59 2.54
CA GLN A 391 -29.17 17.20 3.05
C GLN A 391 -30.05 17.74 1.93
N ALA A 392 -29.46 18.40 0.92
CA ALA A 392 -30.19 18.89 -0.25
C ALA A 392 -30.85 17.74 -1.03
N ARG A 393 -30.16 16.60 -1.20
CA ARG A 393 -30.72 15.43 -1.87
C ARG A 393 -31.90 14.82 -1.11
N LEU A 394 -31.76 14.63 0.20
CA LEU A 394 -32.85 14.14 1.06
C LEU A 394 -34.04 15.11 1.14
N ALA A 395 -33.80 16.42 1.00
CA ALA A 395 -34.87 17.41 0.92
C ALA A 395 -35.63 17.32 -0.41
N ALA A 396 -34.92 17.13 -1.52
CA ALA A 396 -35.54 16.91 -2.83
C ALA A 396 -36.37 15.61 -2.87
N GLU A 397 -35.83 14.50 -2.35
CA GLU A 397 -36.55 13.22 -2.25
C GLU A 397 -37.85 13.35 -1.43
N ARG A 398 -37.81 14.07 -0.28
CA ARG A 398 -39.02 14.35 0.52
C ARG A 398 -40.02 15.28 -0.15
N GLN A 399 -39.57 16.12 -1.09
CA GLN A 399 -40.45 17.02 -1.82
C GLN A 399 -41.15 16.26 -2.95
N GLU A 400 -40.43 15.40 -3.67
CA GLU A 400 -41.01 14.46 -4.63
C GLU A 400 -42.06 13.54 -3.98
N GLU A 401 -41.80 13.00 -2.77
CA GLU A 401 -42.79 12.20 -2.03
C GLU A 401 -44.06 12.98 -1.65
N LYS A 402 -43.95 14.29 -1.41
CA LYS A 402 -45.10 15.15 -1.11
C LYS A 402 -45.90 15.49 -2.35
N ASP A 403 -45.23 15.73 -3.47
CA ASP A 403 -45.87 16.05 -4.75
C ASP A 403 -46.62 14.83 -5.31
N VAL A 404 -46.09 13.61 -5.10
CA VAL A 404 -46.76 12.35 -5.47
C VAL A 404 -48.01 12.07 -4.60
N ARG A 405 -48.04 12.50 -3.33
CA ARG A 405 -49.19 12.30 -2.44
C ARG A 405 -50.37 13.25 -2.69
N GLN A 406 -50.16 14.34 -3.45
CA GLN A 406 -51.21 15.33 -3.73
C GLN A 406 -51.93 15.12 -5.08
N THR A 407 -51.58 14.07 -5.84
CA THR A 407 -52.26 13.74 -7.09
C THR A 407 -53.55 12.94 -6.79
N PRO A 408 -54.77 13.41 -7.16
CA PRO A 408 -56.00 12.67 -6.88
C PRO A 408 -56.11 11.42 -7.77
N CYS A 409 -56.44 10.27 -7.16
CA CYS A 409 -56.72 9.02 -7.88
C CYS A 409 -58.17 9.02 -8.40
N PRO A 410 -58.47 8.63 -9.66
CA PRO A 410 -59.85 8.47 -10.12
C PRO A 410 -60.50 7.25 -9.45
N GLU A 411 -61.75 7.41 -8.99
CA GLU A 411 -62.59 6.30 -8.51
C GLU A 411 -62.83 5.28 -9.63
N VAL A 412 -62.66 3.99 -9.33
CA VAL A 412 -63.01 2.90 -10.26
C VAL A 412 -64.07 2.03 -9.62
N SER A 413 -65.27 2.07 -10.19
CA SER A 413 -66.30 1.07 -9.99
C SER A 413 -66.29 0.08 -11.15
N ASN A 414 -66.30 -1.20 -10.76
CA ASN A 414 -66.88 -2.36 -11.46
C ASN A 414 -66.30 -2.93 -12.77
N ILE A 415 -66.15 -4.26 -12.70
CA ILE A 415 -66.32 -5.32 -13.71
C ILE A 415 -65.05 -5.90 -14.36
N GLU A 416 -65.01 -7.23 -14.24
CA GLU A 416 -64.17 -8.21 -14.92
C GLU A 416 -64.20 -8.02 -16.44
N GLU A 417 -63.09 -7.56 -17.02
CA GLU A 417 -62.64 -7.83 -18.39
C GLU A 417 -61.22 -7.25 -18.54
N GLY A 418 -60.28 -8.00 -19.14
CA GLY A 418 -58.99 -7.43 -19.59
C GLY A 418 -57.70 -7.97 -18.94
N LEU A 419 -57.44 -9.27 -19.02
CA LEU A 419 -56.08 -9.82 -18.76
C LEU A 419 -55.04 -9.35 -19.80
N GLU A 420 -55.46 -8.83 -20.96
CA GLU A 420 -54.57 -8.28 -21.98
C GLU A 420 -54.12 -6.83 -21.67
N ASP A 421 -54.97 -6.03 -21.02
CA ASP A 421 -54.66 -4.63 -20.70
C ASP A 421 -53.68 -4.49 -19.53
N VAL A 422 -53.71 -5.43 -18.57
CA VAL A 422 -52.77 -5.48 -17.43
C VAL A 422 -51.36 -5.87 -17.89
N GLU A 423 -51.22 -6.80 -18.84
CA GLU A 423 -49.92 -7.20 -19.39
C GLU A 423 -49.33 -6.08 -20.28
N ALA A 424 -50.18 -5.36 -21.04
CA ALA A 424 -49.77 -4.20 -21.82
C ALA A 424 -49.30 -3.04 -20.94
N ALA A 425 -49.99 -2.77 -19.83
CA ALA A 425 -49.59 -1.77 -18.85
C ALA A 425 -48.26 -2.13 -18.16
N ARG A 426 -48.07 -3.40 -17.78
CA ARG A 426 -46.81 -3.88 -17.17
C ARG A 426 -45.63 -3.75 -18.12
N LYS A 427 -45.85 -4.03 -19.40
CA LYS A 427 -44.83 -3.90 -20.46
C LYS A 427 -44.48 -2.43 -20.73
N GLN A 428 -45.45 -1.52 -20.73
CA GLN A 428 -45.18 -0.08 -20.80
C GLN A 428 -44.38 0.44 -19.60
N GLU A 429 -44.65 -0.08 -18.41
CA GLU A 429 -43.93 0.31 -17.19
C GLU A 429 -42.48 -0.21 -17.20
N GLU A 430 -42.26 -1.45 -17.63
CA GLU A 430 -40.92 -2.03 -17.84
C GLU A 430 -40.13 -1.28 -18.93
N ASP A 431 -40.76 -0.90 -20.04
CA ASP A 431 -40.14 -0.11 -21.11
C ASP A 431 -39.79 1.31 -20.63
N ALA A 432 -40.66 1.94 -19.84
CA ALA A 432 -40.41 3.24 -19.22
C ALA A 432 -39.26 3.18 -18.19
N GLU A 433 -39.15 2.10 -17.42
CA GLU A 433 -38.02 1.90 -16.50
C GLU A 433 -36.71 1.65 -17.26
N ALA A 434 -36.75 0.89 -18.35
CA ALA A 434 -35.60 0.67 -19.21
C ALA A 434 -35.12 1.98 -19.87
N ALA A 435 -36.05 2.85 -20.30
CA ALA A 435 -35.73 4.18 -20.82
C ALA A 435 -35.05 5.07 -19.76
N ARG A 436 -35.57 5.09 -18.53
CA ARG A 436 -34.97 5.83 -17.40
C ARG A 436 -33.56 5.34 -17.06
N LYS A 437 -33.33 4.02 -17.06
CA LYS A 437 -31.99 3.44 -16.83
C LYS A 437 -31.00 3.84 -17.92
N LYS A 438 -31.41 3.86 -19.19
CA LYS A 438 -30.58 4.30 -20.33
C LYS A 438 -30.22 5.78 -20.21
N GLU A 439 -31.15 6.64 -19.81
CA GLU A 439 -30.91 8.07 -19.62
C GLU A 439 -29.90 8.34 -18.49
N VAL A 440 -30.05 7.67 -17.34
CA VAL A 440 -29.09 7.75 -16.22
C VAL A 440 -27.69 7.30 -16.64
N GLU A 441 -27.58 6.25 -17.45
CA GLU A 441 -26.29 5.78 -17.96
C GLU A 441 -25.66 6.78 -18.95
N MET A 442 -26.48 7.42 -19.79
CA MET A 442 -26.03 8.45 -20.72
C MET A 442 -25.49 9.67 -19.97
N ILE A 443 -26.17 10.11 -18.91
CA ILE A 443 -25.72 11.19 -18.03
C ILE A 443 -24.40 10.83 -17.33
N LYS A 444 -24.25 9.59 -16.84
CA LYS A 444 -22.97 9.09 -16.28
C LYS A 444 -21.84 9.12 -17.31
N LYS A 445 -22.10 8.71 -18.54
CA LYS A 445 -21.12 8.74 -19.65
C LYS A 445 -20.72 10.18 -19.99
N MET A 446 -21.67 11.14 -20.03
CA MET A 446 -21.35 12.56 -20.23
C MET A 446 -20.46 13.12 -19.12
N LYS A 447 -20.83 12.94 -17.85
CA LYS A 447 -20.04 13.44 -16.70
C LYS A 447 -18.62 12.87 -16.69
N LYS A 448 -18.45 11.60 -17.09
CA LYS A 448 -17.13 10.98 -17.22
C LYS A 448 -16.30 11.59 -18.36
N ARG A 449 -16.94 11.97 -19.48
CA ARG A 449 -16.28 12.66 -20.60
C ARG A 449 -15.88 14.09 -20.22
N GLU A 450 -16.75 14.84 -19.56
CA GLU A 450 -16.43 16.18 -19.04
C GLU A 450 -15.26 16.14 -18.07
N TYR A 451 -15.30 15.24 -17.08
CA TYR A 451 -14.20 15.08 -16.12
C TYR A 451 -12.87 14.74 -16.81
N ALA A 452 -12.89 13.84 -17.79
CA ALA A 452 -11.70 13.49 -18.58
C ALA A 452 -11.18 14.67 -19.41
N ALA A 453 -12.07 15.49 -19.99
CA ALA A 453 -11.71 16.69 -20.73
C ALA A 453 -11.07 17.75 -19.81
N GLN A 454 -11.68 17.98 -18.64
CA GLN A 454 -11.20 18.93 -17.64
C GLN A 454 -9.84 18.51 -17.06
N TYR A 455 -9.64 17.20 -16.84
CA TYR A 455 -8.35 16.65 -16.45
C TYR A 455 -7.27 16.86 -17.52
N ARG A 456 -7.60 16.62 -18.81
CA ARG A 456 -6.68 16.86 -19.93
C ARG A 456 -6.32 18.35 -20.07
N ALA A 457 -7.30 19.24 -19.92
CA ALA A 457 -7.09 20.68 -19.96
C ALA A 457 -6.16 21.14 -18.82
N ASN A 458 -6.42 20.70 -17.58
CA ASN A 458 -5.57 21.00 -16.43
C ASN A 458 -4.14 20.43 -16.57
N LYS A 459 -3.99 19.23 -17.15
CA LYS A 459 -2.68 18.65 -17.45
C LYS A 459 -1.94 19.48 -18.51
N LYS A 460 -2.62 19.91 -19.56
CA LYS A 460 -2.05 20.77 -20.62
C LYS A 460 -1.62 22.12 -20.05
N ALA A 461 -2.47 22.76 -19.24
CA ALA A 461 -2.16 24.03 -18.57
C ALA A 461 -0.93 23.91 -17.65
N ARG A 462 -0.80 22.82 -16.86
CA ARG A 462 0.39 22.59 -16.02
C ARG A 462 1.68 22.40 -16.83
N LEU A 463 1.60 21.69 -17.96
CA LEU A 463 2.76 21.51 -18.84
C LEU A 463 3.15 22.81 -19.56
N GLN A 464 2.15 23.64 -19.91
CA GLN A 464 2.35 24.92 -20.57
C GLN A 464 2.95 25.95 -19.60
N ALA A 465 2.46 26.02 -18.37
CA ALA A 465 3.05 26.83 -17.30
C ALA A 465 4.49 26.39 -16.93
N ALA A 466 4.77 25.08 -16.96
CA ALA A 466 6.13 24.58 -16.77
C ALA A 466 7.06 24.97 -17.92
N LYS A 467 6.53 25.06 -19.15
CA LYS A 467 7.29 25.50 -20.34
C LYS A 467 7.53 27.00 -20.34
N GLU A 468 6.55 27.80 -19.91
CA GLU A 468 6.67 29.26 -19.78
C GLU A 468 7.61 29.66 -18.63
N GLY A 469 7.61 28.93 -17.51
CA GLY A 469 8.59 29.11 -16.43
C GLY A 469 10.03 28.74 -16.81
N LEU A 470 10.24 27.96 -17.86
CA LEU A 470 11.56 27.68 -18.45
C LEU A 470 12.02 28.79 -19.41
N VAL A 471 11.10 29.56 -19.99
CA VAL A 471 11.42 30.66 -20.93
C VAL A 471 11.75 31.95 -20.18
N SER A 472 11.17 32.19 -19.00
CA SER A 472 11.46 33.39 -18.20
C SER A 472 12.87 33.41 -17.58
N VAL A 473 13.60 32.30 -17.60
CA VAL A 473 14.98 32.21 -17.08
C VAL A 473 16.02 32.44 -18.20
N SER A 474 15.63 32.43 -19.48
CA SER A 474 16.57 32.55 -20.61
C SER A 474 16.68 33.95 -21.24
N THR A 475 16.03 34.98 -20.70
CA THR A 475 16.03 36.34 -21.28
C THR A 475 16.58 37.42 -20.32
N THR A 476 17.69 37.15 -19.66
CA THR A 476 18.58 38.19 -19.14
C THR A 476 20.02 37.82 -19.44
N ASN A 477 20.45 38.09 -20.67
CA ASN A 477 21.87 38.11 -21.02
C ASN A 477 22.29 39.58 -21.18
N PRO A 478 23.10 40.16 -20.27
CA PRO A 478 23.66 41.48 -20.49
C PRO A 478 24.68 41.40 -21.62
N ARG A 479 24.54 42.31 -22.60
CA ARG A 479 25.52 42.55 -23.66
C ARG A 479 26.88 42.85 -23.04
N ASN A 480 27.90 42.11 -23.46
CA ASN A 480 29.31 42.42 -23.19
C ASN A 480 29.81 43.39 -24.28
N PRO A 481 30.30 44.59 -23.95
CA PRO A 481 30.93 45.50 -24.90
C PRO A 481 32.43 45.24 -24.89
N ASN A 482 32.90 44.33 -25.74
CA ASN A 482 34.31 44.21 -26.13
C ASN A 482 34.39 43.16 -27.24
N ASP A 483 34.23 43.60 -28.48
CA ASP A 483 34.76 42.92 -29.66
C ASP A 483 34.67 43.90 -30.83
N THR A 484 35.69 44.75 -30.95
CA THR A 484 35.98 45.49 -32.18
C THR A 484 37.40 45.18 -32.61
N ALA A 485 37.47 44.47 -33.73
CA ALA A 485 38.45 44.57 -34.80
C ALA A 485 39.90 44.11 -34.55
N ALA A 486 40.20 42.92 -35.06
CA ALA A 486 41.49 42.62 -35.70
C ALA A 486 41.22 41.77 -36.96
N GLU A 487 40.87 42.43 -38.07
CA GLU A 487 40.94 41.85 -39.40
C GLU A 487 42.38 41.96 -39.92
N ILE A 488 43.00 40.81 -40.19
CA ILE A 488 44.19 40.72 -41.04
C ILE A 488 43.68 40.28 -42.42
N GLY A 489 43.74 41.19 -43.38
CA GLY A 489 43.65 40.93 -44.81
C GLY A 489 44.55 41.91 -45.52
N GLY A 490 45.63 41.43 -46.12
CA GLY A 490 46.58 42.24 -46.87
C GLY A 490 46.07 42.58 -48.27
N ASP A 491 46.51 43.72 -48.78
CA ASP A 491 47.00 43.90 -50.16
C ASP A 491 47.62 45.30 -50.32
N TYR A 492 48.77 45.32 -51.00
CA TYR A 492 49.70 46.41 -51.36
C TYR A 492 50.81 46.81 -50.38
#